data_AF-A0A2V7P599-F1
#
_entry.id   AF-A0A2V7P599-F1
#
_cell.length_a   1.000
_cell.length_b   1.000
_cell.length_c   1.000
_cell.angle_alpha   90.00
_cell.angle_beta   90.00
_cell.angle_gamma   90.00
#
_symmetry.space_group_name_H-M   'P 1'
#
loop_
_entity.id
_entity.type
_entity.pdbx_description
1 polymer ?
#
loop_
_entity_poly.entity_id
_entity_poly.type
_entity_poly.pdbx_seq_one_letter_code
_entity_poly.pdbx_strand_id
1 'polypeptide(L)'
;MSCTIATLFADYSASFTLVVKVNPSTFDGATITNTAEVFSNTTDTFLTNNEAVAMTAVGALADLAVTKSDAPDPVTAGADITYTITLDNAGPSDAQNVG
;
A
#
# COMPACT_ATOMS: atom_id res chain seq x y z
N MET A 1 -1.21 17.64 -6.26
CA MET A 1 -0.16 17.80 -7.30
C MET A 1 -0.79 18.54 -8.45
N SER A 2 -0.13 19.55 -9.01
CA SER A 2 -0.61 20.23 -10.23
C SER A 2 0.39 19.98 -11.36
N CYS A 3 -0.12 19.77 -12.56
CA CYS A 3 0.67 19.76 -13.78
C CYS A 3 -0.01 20.62 -14.82
N THR A 4 0.78 21.39 -15.57
CA THR A 4 0.26 22.35 -16.53
C THR A 4 0.79 22.03 -17.91
N ILE A 5 -0.12 21.96 -18.88
CA ILE A 5 0.22 21.93 -20.31
C ILE A 5 -0.06 23.32 -20.85
N ALA A 6 0.92 23.92 -21.54
CA ALA A 6 0.77 25.28 -22.08
C ALA A 6 -0.37 25.36 -23.11
N THR A 7 -0.52 24.34 -23.96
CA THR A 7 -1.63 24.20 -24.91
C THR A 7 -1.85 22.73 -25.23
N LEU A 8 -3.09 22.27 -25.10
CA LEU A 8 -3.53 20.99 -25.65
C LEU A 8 -4.30 21.29 -26.95
N PHE A 9 -3.76 20.87 -28.09
CA PHE A 9 -4.39 21.15 -29.38
C PHE A 9 -5.70 20.36 -29.54
N ALA A 10 -6.60 20.85 -30.39
CA ALA A 10 -7.84 20.13 -30.72
C ALA A 10 -7.53 18.71 -31.20
N ASP A 11 -8.32 17.75 -30.73
CA ASP A 11 -8.18 16.31 -30.99
C ASP A 11 -6.88 15.64 -30.47
N TYR A 12 -6.11 16.33 -29.61
CA TYR A 12 -4.93 15.75 -28.96
C TYR A 12 -5.26 15.27 -27.55
N SER A 13 -4.54 14.23 -27.11
CA SER A 13 -4.56 13.74 -25.74
C SER A 13 -3.18 13.90 -25.09
N ALA A 14 -3.15 14.13 -23.78
CA ALA A 14 -1.95 14.08 -22.96
C ALA A 14 -2.18 13.20 -21.73
N SER A 15 -1.12 12.63 -21.19
CA SER A 15 -1.19 11.77 -20.01
C SER A 15 -0.12 12.16 -18.97
N PHE A 16 -0.47 11.97 -17.71
CA PHE A 16 0.43 12.13 -16.57
C PHE A 16 0.44 10.83 -15.76
N THR A 17 1.62 10.40 -15.35
CA THR A 17 1.78 9.22 -14.48
C THR A 17 2.06 9.67 -13.06
N LEU A 18 1.18 9.31 -12.13
CA LEU A 18 1.37 9.49 -10.70
C LEU A 18 1.73 8.15 -10.06
N VAL A 19 2.92 8.06 -9.48
CA VAL A 19 3.35 6.89 -8.70
C VAL A 19 3.37 7.27 -7.23
N VAL A 20 2.64 6.53 -6.42
CA VAL A 20 2.63 6.68 -4.96
C VAL A 20 3.00 5.35 -4.31
N LYS A 21 3.74 5.41 -3.20
CA LYS A 21 4.03 4.24 -2.37
C LYS A 21 2.91 4.11 -1.32
N VAL A 22 2.19 2.99 -1.34
CA VAL A 22 1.23 2.64 -0.29
C VAL A 22 2.00 2.23 0.96
N ASN A 23 1.53 2.66 2.13
CA ASN A 23 2.16 2.32 3.40
C ASN A 23 1.97 0.81 3.69
N PRO A 24 3.03 0.05 4.04
CA PRO A 24 2.92 -1.37 4.39
C PRO A 24 1.94 -1.69 5.53
N SER A 25 1.65 -0.73 6.41
CA SER A 25 0.67 -0.87 7.50
C SER A 25 -0.78 -0.60 7.07
N THR A 26 -1.03 -0.23 5.81
CA THR A 26 -2.40 -0.01 5.32
C THR A 26 -3.20 -1.31 5.38
N PHE A 27 -4.38 -1.24 6.00
CA PHE A 27 -5.25 -2.40 6.22
C PHE A 27 -5.77 -3.01 4.90
N ASP A 28 -5.98 -4.33 4.92
CA ASP A 28 -6.54 -5.06 3.79
C ASP A 28 -7.96 -4.58 3.46
N GLY A 29 -8.24 -4.36 2.18
CA GLY A 29 -9.52 -3.81 1.73
C GLY A 29 -9.72 -2.32 2.01
N ALA A 30 -8.71 -1.60 2.53
CA ALA A 30 -8.76 -0.13 2.54
C ALA A 30 -8.88 0.41 1.12
N THR A 31 -9.56 1.55 0.96
CA THR A 31 -9.76 2.19 -0.35
C THR A 31 -8.92 3.45 -0.45
N ILE A 32 -8.12 3.54 -1.52
CA ILE A 32 -7.42 4.75 -1.93
C ILE A 32 -8.25 5.45 -3.00
N THR A 33 -8.54 6.73 -2.79
CA THR A 33 -9.23 7.59 -3.76
C THR A 33 -8.26 8.56 -4.40
N ASN A 34 -8.26 8.62 -5.73
CA ASN A 34 -7.56 9.62 -6.52
C ASN A 34 -8.58 10.43 -7.31
N THR A 35 -8.55 11.75 -7.14
CA THR A 35 -9.36 12.71 -7.90
C THR A 35 -8.44 13.55 -8.77
N ALA A 36 -8.75 13.62 -10.06
CA ALA A 36 -8.09 14.49 -11.03
C ALA A 36 -9.09 15.53 -11.55
N GLU A 37 -8.67 16.79 -11.54
CA GLU A 37 -9.44 17.91 -12.05
C GLU A 37 -8.67 18.60 -13.19
N VAL A 38 -9.38 19.10 -14.18
CA VAL A 38 -8.81 19.90 -15.28
C VAL A 38 -9.56 21.22 -15.42
N PHE A 39 -8.83 22.28 -15.75
CA PHE A 39 -9.42 23.57 -16.08
C PHE A 39 -8.71 24.19 -17.28
N SER A 40 -9.39 25.10 -17.97
CA SER A 40 -8.84 25.87 -19.09
C SER A 40 -9.21 27.34 -18.95
N ASN A 41 -8.36 28.21 -19.49
CA ASN A 41 -8.69 29.63 -19.67
C ASN A 41 -9.58 29.87 -20.90
N THR A 42 -9.65 28.91 -21.81
CA THR A 42 -10.57 28.92 -22.95
C THR A 42 -11.91 28.40 -22.47
N THR A 43 -13.01 29.04 -22.90
CA THR A 43 -14.36 28.67 -22.46
C THR A 43 -14.66 27.21 -22.75
N ASP A 44 -14.89 26.46 -21.68
CA ASP A 44 -15.48 25.12 -21.70
C ASP A 44 -16.92 25.22 -21.22
N THR A 45 -17.86 24.77 -22.06
CA THR A 45 -19.29 24.82 -21.76
C THR A 45 -19.79 23.58 -21.01
N PHE A 46 -18.98 22.53 -20.85
CA PHE A 46 -19.39 21.25 -20.28
C PHE A 46 -18.59 20.86 -19.04
N LEU A 47 -18.59 21.72 -18.03
CA LEU A 47 -17.77 21.58 -16.82
C LEU A 47 -17.96 20.28 -16.01
N THR A 48 -19.05 19.53 -16.24
CA THR A 48 -19.33 18.28 -15.53
C THR A 48 -18.39 17.13 -15.89
N ASN A 49 -17.60 17.24 -16.97
CA ASN A 49 -16.61 16.23 -17.35
C ASN A 49 -15.16 16.61 -16.97
N ASN A 50 -14.98 17.67 -16.19
CA ASN A 50 -13.65 18.16 -15.78
C ASN A 50 -13.11 17.51 -14.50
N GLU A 51 -13.82 16.53 -13.96
CA GLU A 51 -13.41 15.75 -12.79
C GLU A 51 -13.48 14.26 -13.12
N ALA A 52 -12.44 13.53 -12.72
CA ALA A 52 -12.39 12.08 -12.79
C ALA A 52 -11.93 11.51 -11.44
N VAL A 53 -12.64 10.49 -10.95
CA VAL A 53 -12.36 9.83 -9.67
C VAL A 53 -12.04 8.35 -9.92
N ALA A 54 -10.95 7.87 -9.34
CA ALA A 54 -10.57 6.47 -9.32
C ALA A 54 -10.44 5.96 -7.88
N MET A 55 -11.06 4.81 -7.60
CA MET A 55 -10.96 4.11 -6.31
C MET A 55 -10.19 2.81 -6.49
N THR A 56 -9.22 2.58 -5.61
CA THR A 56 -8.35 1.38 -5.63
C THR A 56 -8.40 0.69 -4.28
N ALA A 57 -8.75 -0.61 -4.27
CA ALA A 57 -8.67 -1.42 -3.07
C ALA A 57 -7.21 -1.83 -2.79
N VAL A 58 -6.81 -1.76 -1.53
CA VAL A 58 -5.50 -2.22 -1.05
C VAL A 58 -5.59 -3.70 -0.70
N GLY A 59 -4.67 -4.50 -1.22
CA GLY A 59 -4.47 -5.89 -0.79
C GLY A 59 -3.24 -5.98 0.12
N ALA A 60 -3.41 -6.32 1.39
CA ALA A 60 -2.30 -6.53 2.31
C ALA A 60 -1.84 -8.00 2.29
N LEU A 61 -0.53 -8.23 2.27
CA LEU A 61 0.05 -9.56 2.20
C LEU A 61 1.25 -9.68 3.15
N ALA A 62 1.07 -10.37 4.26
CA ALA A 62 2.15 -10.78 5.16
C ALA A 62 2.59 -12.21 4.85
N ASP A 63 3.83 -12.54 5.20
CA ASP A 63 4.39 -13.89 5.08
C ASP A 63 5.08 -14.24 6.41
N LEU A 64 4.32 -14.89 7.30
CA LEU A 64 4.78 -15.16 8.67
C LEU A 64 5.43 -16.53 8.79
N ALA A 65 6.56 -16.59 9.49
CA ALA A 65 7.23 -17.81 9.87
C ALA A 65 7.51 -17.85 11.38
N VAL A 66 7.53 -19.05 11.95
CA VAL A 66 7.90 -19.29 13.35
C VAL A 66 9.01 -20.33 13.42
N THR A 67 10.04 -20.04 14.21
CA THR A 67 11.10 -20.99 14.53
C THR A 67 11.23 -21.12 16.04
N LYS A 68 11.69 -22.30 16.49
CA LYS A 68 11.87 -22.59 17.91
C LYS A 68 13.16 -23.36 18.12
N SER A 69 13.88 -22.99 19.17
CA SER A 69 15.05 -23.72 19.66
C SER A 69 14.98 -23.84 21.18
N ASP A 70 15.73 -24.77 21.74
CA ASP A 70 15.78 -25.02 23.17
C ASP A 70 17.20 -25.28 23.68
N ALA A 71 17.43 -24.94 24.95
CA ALA A 71 18.68 -25.23 25.64
C ALA A 71 18.48 -25.31 27.16
N PRO A 72 19.15 -26.25 27.85
CA PRO A 72 19.97 -27.33 27.29
C PRO A 72 19.13 -28.47 26.70
N ASP A 73 19.68 -29.15 25.69
CA ASP A 73 19.12 -30.39 25.10
C ASP A 73 20.22 -31.48 25.09
N PRO A 74 20.09 -32.57 25.89
CA PRO A 74 18.95 -32.90 26.75
C PRO A 74 18.93 -32.05 28.04
N VAL A 75 17.72 -31.77 28.53
CA VAL A 75 17.52 -31.19 29.88
C VAL A 75 17.40 -32.29 30.94
N THR A 76 18.04 -32.08 32.09
CA THR A 76 17.89 -32.97 33.25
C THR A 76 16.54 -32.75 33.93
N ALA A 77 15.85 -33.83 34.31
CA ALA A 77 14.58 -33.74 35.05
C ALA A 77 14.75 -32.92 36.34
N GLY A 78 13.89 -31.91 36.52
CA GLY A 78 13.95 -30.96 37.65
C GLY A 78 14.82 -29.72 37.42
N ALA A 79 15.48 -29.61 36.26
CA ALA A 79 16.17 -28.39 35.84
C ALA A 79 15.32 -27.56 34.87
N ASP A 80 15.66 -26.27 34.74
CA ASP A 80 15.03 -25.37 33.77
C ASP A 80 15.51 -25.65 32.34
N ILE A 81 14.59 -25.47 31.38
CA ILE A 81 14.87 -25.41 29.94
C ILE A 81 14.43 -24.05 29.43
N THR A 82 15.24 -23.42 28.59
CA THR A 82 14.87 -22.19 27.89
C THR A 82 14.42 -22.54 26.48
N TYR A 83 13.24 -22.05 26.10
CA TYR A 83 12.78 -22.06 24.72
C TYR A 83 12.94 -20.67 24.12
N THR A 84 13.60 -20.58 22.98
CA THR A 84 13.63 -19.36 22.16
C THR A 84 12.67 -19.56 21.01
N ILE A 85 11.66 -18.69 20.91
CA ILE A 85 10.69 -18.68 19.82
C ILE A 85 10.94 -17.39 19.05
N THR A 86 11.14 -17.50 17.74
CA THR A 86 11.35 -16.37 16.84
C THR A 86 10.21 -16.33 15.82
N LEU A 87 9.68 -15.13 15.61
CA LEU A 87 8.62 -14.84 14.66
C LEU A 87 9.20 -13.91 13.59
N ASP A 88 9.04 -14.25 12.33
CA ASP A 88 9.54 -13.50 11.18
C ASP A 88 8.38 -13.12 10.26
N ASN A 89 8.45 -11.93 9.63
CA ASN A 89 7.54 -11.53 8.55
C ASN A 89 8.36 -11.19 7.30
N ALA A 90 8.33 -12.06 6.30
CA ALA A 90 8.99 -11.88 5.00
C ALA A 90 8.09 -11.20 3.95
N GLY A 91 6.85 -10.86 4.32
CA GLY A 91 5.86 -10.31 3.40
C GLY A 91 6.07 -8.83 3.09
N PRO A 92 5.50 -8.33 1.98
CA PRO A 92 5.55 -6.92 1.62
C PRO A 92 4.70 -6.00 2.53
N SER A 93 3.78 -6.56 3.32
CA SER A 93 2.92 -5.82 4.25
C SER A 93 3.23 -6.17 5.71
N ASP A 94 2.94 -5.22 6.60
CA ASP A 94 3.02 -5.46 8.03
C ASP A 94 1.96 -6.48 8.47
N ALA A 95 2.37 -7.44 9.30
CA ALA A 95 1.43 -8.34 9.98
C ALA A 95 0.83 -7.62 11.20
N GLN A 96 -0.49 -7.54 11.26
CA GLN A 96 -1.22 -6.87 12.36
C GLN A 96 -1.86 -7.93 13.26
N ASN A 97 -1.88 -7.69 14.58
CA ASN A 97 -2.41 -8.62 15.59
C ASN A 97 -1.71 -10.00 15.60
N VAL A 98 -0.37 -10.00 15.51
CA VAL A 98 0.45 -11.23 15.63
C VAL A 98 0.51 -11.68 17.09
N GLY A 99 0.26 -12.97 17.35
CA GLY A 99 0.29 -13.58 18.68
C GLY A 99 0.44 -15.10 18.63
#